data_AF-A0A7Y2YSM7-F1
#
_entry.id   AF-A0A7Y2YSM7-F1
#
_cell.length_a   1.000
_cell.length_b   1.000
_cell.length_c   1.000
_cell.angle_alpha   90.00
_cell.angle_beta   90.00
_cell.angle_gamma   90.00
#
_symmetry.space_group_name_H-M   'P 1'
#
loop_
_entity.id
_entity.type
_entity.pdbx_description
1 polymer ?
#
loop_
_entity_poly.entity_id
_entity_poly.type
_entity_poly.pdbx_seq_one_letter_code
_entity_poly.pdbx_strand_id
1 'polypeptide(L)'
;MRKRESRLGPNPIRMVIEADSLPMEPLELAFASLKDVEGFGVGRVEFSGEPDALRMEGAATLSNAAATVPYLGVRFEEVTASWSFEGTRALVQSGSLRSSAGGTASLRGAIDTREPTNLGLDLTITMNRLRAMNRRMAEFLLDGEGHLGGSYRTPELTGAFRISEGQVRAERFMRMRQAVDLTDPMVTALIDTTLVMEQRLFERAQNPFMQNLRMDAAISIGPDFWLRSRALEVELAGTLDVQMDRAQGDLVAFGALNLARGKYRYVSGSGTDLSSLYSRQLQIAGGSITFTGAPGMDPNLDIQAQYETRSDLGPVTITVDIGGTATAPTLQTSSDPPLPAADEICFLLFSTACIGAGTQGGEFAASLVRESLLGTVSNQFSQVLVSGVGLVDYFDIRSTGQVGSIDSGNTTNLLYGTELEIGRYLTPDLFVSATQPLGGQLPGFGLEWAFSTHWRLEFVTEDRFKRYASYGYSFSSYSRRTYGLMLFRDWNF
;
A
#
# COMPACT_ATOMS: atom_id res chain seq x y z
N MET A 1 43.59 8.39 -1.92
CA MET A 1 42.59 9.49 -1.82
C MET A 1 43.28 10.80 -2.19
N ARG A 2 42.95 11.40 -3.34
CA ARG A 2 43.46 12.73 -3.71
C ARG A 2 42.74 13.77 -2.85
N LYS A 3 43.51 14.51 -2.04
CA LYS A 3 43.06 15.72 -1.33
C LYS A 3 42.42 16.65 -2.36
N ARG A 4 41.11 16.94 -2.23
CA ARG A 4 40.50 18.05 -2.96
C ARG A 4 41.22 19.31 -2.50
N GLU A 5 41.95 19.97 -3.39
CA GLU A 5 42.48 21.31 -3.12
C GLU A 5 41.30 22.26 -2.88
N SER A 6 41.23 22.78 -1.65
CA SER A 6 40.37 23.92 -1.34
C SER A 6 40.87 25.11 -2.16
N ARG A 7 40.02 25.61 -3.07
CA ARG A 7 40.31 26.80 -3.89
C ARG A 7 40.04 28.12 -3.16
N LEU A 8 39.54 28.06 -1.93
CA LEU A 8 39.39 29.21 -1.04
C LEU A 8 40.57 29.17 -0.07
N GLY A 9 41.46 30.18 -0.14
CA GLY A 9 42.56 30.30 0.81
C GLY A 9 42.07 30.54 2.24
N PRO A 10 42.91 30.31 3.27
CA PRO A 10 42.54 30.46 4.69
C PRO A 10 42.36 31.93 5.14
N ASN A 11 42.22 32.85 4.20
CA ASN A 11 42.13 34.27 4.54
C ASN A 11 40.72 34.57 5.06
N PRO A 12 40.60 35.36 6.14
CA PRO A 12 39.30 35.78 6.65
C PRO A 12 38.56 36.54 5.56
N ILE A 13 37.33 36.10 5.29
CA ILE A 13 36.42 36.74 4.36
C ILE A 13 35.58 37.72 5.15
N ARG A 14 35.31 38.88 4.56
CA ARG A 14 34.26 39.79 5.00
C ARG A 14 33.39 40.11 3.79
N MET A 15 32.12 39.74 3.86
CA MET A 15 31.16 39.90 2.78
C MET A 15 29.87 40.44 3.37
N VAL A 16 29.35 41.53 2.83
CA VAL A 16 28.02 42.04 3.19
C VAL A 16 27.10 41.74 2.02
N ILE A 17 26.03 41.00 2.29
CA ILE A 17 24.94 40.79 1.36
C ILE A 17 23.81 41.72 1.80
N GLU A 18 23.48 42.67 0.95
CA GLU A 18 22.35 43.58 1.14
C GLU A 18 21.45 43.47 -0.07
N ALA A 19 20.17 43.22 0.18
CA ALA A 19 19.17 43.09 -0.87
C ALA A 19 17.86 43.70 -0.42
N ASP A 20 17.35 44.62 -1.24
CA ASP A 20 16.03 45.23 -1.05
C ASP A 20 14.91 44.39 -1.69
N SER A 21 15.28 43.48 -2.61
CA SER A 21 14.37 42.57 -3.30
C SER A 21 15.16 41.46 -4.01
N LEU A 22 15.56 40.44 -3.25
CA LEU A 22 16.23 39.25 -3.78
C LEU A 22 15.17 38.25 -4.26
N PRO A 23 15.05 37.94 -5.56
CA PRO A 23 14.11 36.91 -6.02
C PRO A 23 14.50 35.54 -5.49
N MET A 24 13.51 34.75 -5.08
CA MET A 24 13.70 33.42 -4.47
C MET A 24 13.74 32.27 -5.48
N GLU A 25 13.42 32.53 -6.75
CA GLU A 25 13.47 31.55 -7.85
C GLU A 25 14.77 30.71 -7.90
N PRO A 26 15.98 31.26 -7.64
CA PRO A 26 17.21 30.45 -7.66
C PRO A 26 17.27 29.35 -6.60
N LEU A 27 16.41 29.38 -5.57
CA LEU A 27 16.35 28.33 -4.55
C LEU A 27 15.95 26.97 -5.14
N GLU A 28 15.27 26.92 -6.29
CA GLU A 28 15.01 25.66 -7.01
C GLU A 28 16.30 24.91 -7.38
N LEU A 29 17.38 25.65 -7.64
CA LEU A 29 18.69 25.06 -7.97
C LEU A 29 19.37 24.46 -6.75
N ALA A 30 19.12 25.02 -5.56
CA ALA A 30 19.67 24.54 -4.29
C ALA A 30 18.84 23.39 -3.72
N PHE A 31 17.52 23.42 -3.92
CA PHE A 31 16.58 22.48 -3.35
C PHE A 31 15.76 21.80 -4.46
N ALA A 32 16.26 20.68 -4.97
CA ALA A 32 15.60 19.89 -6.02
C ALA A 32 14.19 19.37 -5.64
N SER A 33 13.80 19.47 -4.37
CA SER A 33 12.48 19.15 -3.85
C SER A 33 11.44 20.25 -4.06
N LEU A 34 11.86 21.46 -4.45
CA LEU A 34 10.99 22.62 -4.67
C LEU A 34 10.83 22.89 -6.18
N LYS A 35 9.68 23.44 -6.55
CA LYS A 35 9.35 23.92 -7.90
C LYS A 35 8.46 25.15 -7.83
N ASP A 36 8.42 25.92 -8.90
CA ASP A 36 7.61 27.13 -9.05
C ASP A 36 7.81 28.08 -7.85
N VAL A 37 9.07 28.28 -7.46
CA VAL A 37 9.47 29.10 -6.33
C VAL A 37 9.32 30.57 -6.71
N GLU A 38 8.55 31.29 -5.91
CA GLU A 38 8.27 32.70 -6.08
C GLU A 38 8.54 33.45 -4.76
N GLY A 39 8.61 34.77 -4.85
CA GLY A 39 8.74 35.66 -3.70
C GLY A 39 10.07 36.38 -3.63
N PHE A 40 10.17 37.25 -2.62
CA PHE A 40 11.32 38.15 -2.46
C PHE A 40 11.83 38.12 -1.03
N GLY A 41 13.15 38.04 -0.90
CA GLY A 41 13.87 38.23 0.34
C GLY A 41 14.37 39.66 0.45
N VAL A 42 14.25 40.25 1.63
CA VAL A 42 14.83 41.56 1.96
C VAL A 42 15.73 41.39 3.16
N GLY A 43 16.92 41.96 3.15
CA GLY A 43 17.79 41.83 4.30
C GLY A 43 19.19 42.34 4.08
N ARG A 44 19.89 42.45 5.20
CA ARG A 44 21.31 42.76 5.27
C ARG A 44 21.96 41.76 6.20
N VAL A 45 22.85 40.94 5.65
CA VAL A 45 23.61 39.93 6.39
C VAL A 45 25.09 40.11 6.10
N GLU A 46 25.85 40.34 7.16
CA GLU A 46 27.31 40.41 7.12
C GLU A 46 27.89 39.04 7.49
N PHE A 47 28.70 38.49 6.59
CA PHE A 47 29.49 37.28 6.78
C PHE A 47 30.93 37.67 7.07
N SER A 48 31.49 37.16 8.16
CA SER A 48 32.87 37.43 8.57
C SER A 48 33.57 36.17 9.08
N GLY A 49 34.89 36.09 8.92
CA GLY A 49 35.72 34.98 9.45
C GLY A 49 36.24 34.04 8.37
N GLU A 50 36.80 32.91 8.78
CA GLU A 50 37.33 31.89 7.86
C GLU A 50 36.17 31.13 7.18
N PRO A 51 36.34 30.61 5.95
CA PRO A 51 35.30 29.85 5.24
C PRO A 51 34.69 28.69 6.04
N ASP A 52 35.49 28.05 6.90
CA ASP A 52 35.08 26.93 7.75
C ASP A 52 34.58 27.38 9.15
N ALA A 53 34.60 28.69 9.43
CA ALA A 53 34.22 29.30 10.70
C ALA A 53 33.53 30.67 10.48
N LEU A 54 32.58 30.72 9.55
CA LEU A 54 31.87 31.94 9.22
C LEU A 54 30.92 32.37 10.34
N ARG A 55 30.90 33.68 10.60
CA ARG A 55 29.98 34.36 11.51
C ARG A 55 29.07 35.26 10.70
N MET A 56 27.79 35.24 11.02
CA MET A 56 26.74 36.01 10.38
C MET A 56 26.15 37.01 11.37
N GLU A 57 25.99 38.25 10.93
CA GLU A 57 25.30 39.30 11.69
C GLU A 57 24.30 40.04 10.81
N GLY A 58 23.14 40.36 11.36
CA GLY A 58 22.11 41.15 10.68
C GLY A 58 20.74 40.49 10.70
N ALA A 59 19.91 40.82 9.72
CA ALA A 59 18.54 40.34 9.64
C ALA A 59 18.09 40.16 8.19
N ALA A 60 17.18 39.21 7.99
CA ALA A 60 16.52 38.99 6.72
C ALA A 60 15.04 38.67 6.93
N THR A 61 14.22 39.05 5.97
CA THR A 61 12.80 38.72 5.90
C THR A 61 12.50 38.12 4.53
N LEU A 62 11.56 37.18 4.52
CA LEU A 62 10.98 36.57 3.33
C LEU A 62 9.51 36.96 3.32
N SER A 63 9.04 37.50 2.19
CA SER A 63 7.67 37.96 2.04
C SER A 63 7.08 37.49 0.70
N ASN A 64 5.77 37.24 0.70
CA ASN A 64 5.01 36.81 -0.48
C ASN A 64 5.65 35.62 -1.21
N ALA A 65 6.28 34.71 -0.46
CA ALA A 65 6.93 33.56 -1.05
C ALA A 65 5.94 32.42 -1.23
N ALA A 66 6.20 31.63 -2.27
CA ALA A 66 5.44 30.44 -2.54
C ALA A 66 6.35 29.39 -3.19
N ALA A 67 6.08 28.13 -2.92
CA ALA A 67 6.80 27.02 -3.53
C ALA A 67 5.90 25.80 -3.64
N THR A 68 5.93 25.16 -4.80
CA THR A 68 5.34 23.86 -5.00
C THR A 68 6.29 22.80 -4.46
N VAL A 69 5.75 21.88 -3.67
CA VAL A 69 6.42 20.65 -3.31
C VAL A 69 5.74 19.54 -4.12
N PRO A 70 6.35 19.08 -5.26
CA PRO A 70 6.05 17.78 -5.87
C PRO A 70 6.25 16.69 -4.79
N TYR A 71 6.21 15.37 -4.97
CA TYR A 71 6.15 14.42 -3.82
C TYR A 71 4.97 14.64 -2.80
N LEU A 72 4.80 15.78 -2.12
CA LEU A 72 3.62 16.15 -1.31
C LEU A 72 2.39 16.55 -2.14
N GLY A 73 2.58 17.11 -3.33
CA GLY A 73 1.46 17.51 -4.20
C GLY A 73 0.71 18.75 -3.70
N VAL A 74 1.37 19.57 -2.89
CA VAL A 74 0.83 20.81 -2.35
C VAL A 74 1.71 21.98 -2.76
N ARG A 75 1.10 23.16 -2.90
CA ARG A 75 1.82 24.43 -2.99
C ARG A 75 1.73 25.11 -1.63
N PHE A 76 2.87 25.51 -1.10
CA PHE A 76 2.89 26.39 0.06
C PHE A 76 2.90 27.82 -0.45
N GLU A 77 1.96 28.61 0.05
CA GLU A 77 1.67 29.97 -0.37
C GLU A 77 1.68 30.87 0.86
N GLU A 78 1.68 32.19 0.63
CA GLU A 78 1.73 33.19 1.71
C GLU A 78 2.86 32.90 2.71
N VAL A 79 3.99 32.39 2.20
CA VAL A 79 5.14 32.04 3.02
C VAL A 79 5.82 33.34 3.44
N THR A 80 5.86 33.56 4.75
CA THR A 80 6.56 34.68 5.35
C THR A 80 7.50 34.17 6.43
N ALA A 81 8.68 34.78 6.54
CA ALA A 81 9.61 34.44 7.60
C ALA A 81 10.52 35.61 7.93
N SER A 82 11.00 35.66 9.18
CA SER A 82 11.96 36.64 9.65
C SER A 82 13.08 35.94 10.41
N TRP A 83 14.31 36.29 10.07
CA TRP A 83 15.52 35.78 10.67
C TRP A 83 16.36 36.91 11.24
N SER A 84 16.95 36.66 12.40
CA SER A 84 18.08 37.44 12.92
C SER A 84 19.30 36.55 13.03
N PHE A 85 20.43 37.03 12.55
CA PHE A 85 21.70 36.32 12.56
C PHE A 85 22.61 36.90 13.64
N GLU A 86 23.11 36.03 14.51
CA GLU A 86 24.00 36.40 15.61
C GLU A 86 25.15 35.38 15.71
N GLY A 87 26.31 35.74 15.17
CA GLY A 87 27.48 34.88 15.15
C GLY A 87 27.21 33.61 14.34
N THR A 88 27.08 32.46 15.00
CA THR A 88 26.84 31.17 14.33
C THR A 88 25.41 30.67 14.50
N ARG A 89 24.49 31.52 14.96
CA ARG A 89 23.08 31.19 15.14
C ARG A 89 22.22 32.05 14.22
N ALA A 90 21.34 31.41 13.46
CA ALA A 90 20.25 32.06 12.76
C ALA A 90 18.95 31.79 13.54
N LEU A 91 18.41 32.82 14.17
CA LEU A 91 17.17 32.76 14.93
C LEU A 91 15.99 32.99 13.98
N VAL A 92 15.09 32.02 13.87
CA VAL A 92 13.81 32.14 13.18
C VAL A 92 12.82 32.80 14.15
N GLN A 93 12.64 34.11 14.02
CA GLN A 93 11.77 34.88 14.93
C GLN A 93 10.31 34.56 14.70
N SER A 94 9.92 34.49 13.43
CA SER A 94 8.60 34.01 13.01
C SER A 94 8.70 33.45 11.60
N GLY A 95 8.06 32.32 11.37
CA GLY A 95 7.81 31.76 10.05
C GLY A 95 6.36 31.31 9.98
N SER A 96 5.70 31.57 8.86
CA SER A 96 4.35 31.09 8.60
C SER A 96 4.21 30.66 7.15
N LEU A 97 3.34 29.68 6.93
CA LEU A 97 2.94 29.25 5.59
C LEU A 97 1.47 28.86 5.59
N ARG A 98 0.90 28.91 4.38
CA ARG A 98 -0.43 28.37 4.08
C ARG A 98 -0.28 27.27 3.05
N SER A 99 -1.01 26.17 3.23
CA SER A 99 -1.11 25.14 2.18
C SER A 99 -2.22 25.52 1.19
N SER A 100 -1.96 25.41 -0.10
CA SER A 100 -2.97 25.57 -1.15
C SER A 100 -4.09 24.54 -1.04
N ALA A 101 -3.83 23.42 -0.34
CA ALA A 101 -4.80 22.38 -0.04
C ALA A 101 -5.53 22.60 1.31
N GLY A 102 -5.21 23.68 2.02
CA GLY A 102 -5.88 24.13 3.25
C GLY A 102 -5.02 24.05 4.51
N GLY A 103 -5.31 24.94 5.46
CA GLY A 103 -4.62 25.04 6.75
C GLY A 103 -3.33 25.83 6.72
N THR A 104 -2.74 26.02 7.91
CA THR A 104 -1.55 26.82 8.11
C THR A 104 -0.54 26.13 9.02
N ALA A 105 0.71 26.53 8.90
CA ALA A 105 1.77 26.15 9.83
C ALA A 105 2.59 27.37 10.20
N SER A 106 3.17 27.33 11.40
CA SER A 106 4.14 28.31 11.86
C SER A 106 5.40 27.61 12.35
N LEU A 107 6.53 28.32 12.23
CA LEU A 107 7.86 27.84 12.55
C LEU A 107 8.58 28.91 13.36
N ARG A 108 9.30 28.50 14.41
CA ARG A 108 10.13 29.39 15.23
C ARG A 108 11.24 28.58 15.89
N GLY A 109 12.37 29.20 16.21
CA GLY A 109 13.50 28.52 16.84
C GLY A 109 14.85 29.02 16.34
N ALA A 110 15.84 28.14 16.35
CA ALA A 110 17.20 28.46 15.96
C ALA A 110 17.78 27.44 14.98
N ILE A 111 18.68 27.92 14.14
CA ILE A 111 19.49 27.11 13.24
C ILE A 111 20.96 27.39 13.58
N ASP A 112 21.70 26.33 13.91
CA ASP A 112 23.14 26.40 14.09
C ASP A 112 23.84 26.29 12.74
N THR A 113 24.70 27.25 12.46
CA THR A 113 25.32 27.47 11.15
C THR A 113 26.82 27.27 11.17
N ARG A 114 27.39 26.76 12.28
CA ARG A 114 28.82 26.42 12.42
C ARG A 114 29.30 25.46 11.33
N GLU A 115 28.45 24.53 10.92
CA GLU A 115 28.69 23.62 9.80
C GLU A 115 27.70 23.93 8.66
N PRO A 116 28.04 24.82 7.70
CA PRO A 116 27.13 25.22 6.62
C PRO A 116 26.62 24.05 5.76
N THR A 117 27.35 22.93 5.74
CA THR A 117 26.98 21.71 4.99
C THR A 117 26.14 20.72 5.80
N ASN A 118 25.91 21.00 7.08
CA ASN A 118 25.15 20.18 8.02
C ASN A 118 24.59 21.04 9.16
N LEU A 119 23.61 21.89 8.83
CA LEU A 119 23.02 22.83 9.78
C LEU A 119 22.43 22.11 10.98
N GLY A 120 22.68 22.63 12.19
CA GLY A 120 22.00 22.18 13.40
C GLY A 120 20.60 22.77 13.48
N LEU A 121 19.62 21.98 13.88
CA LEU A 121 18.21 22.34 13.89
C LEU A 121 17.70 22.33 15.34
N ASP A 122 16.99 23.38 15.72
CA ASP A 122 16.24 23.50 16.97
C ASP A 122 14.98 24.32 16.65
N LEU A 123 14.01 23.66 16.03
CA LEU A 123 12.85 24.32 15.43
C LEU A 123 11.55 23.78 16.00
N THR A 124 10.69 24.67 16.48
CA THR A 124 9.32 24.36 16.88
C THR A 124 8.38 24.66 15.71
N ILE A 125 7.58 23.65 15.34
CA ILE A 125 6.60 23.69 14.26
C ILE A 125 5.22 23.56 14.89
N THR A 126 4.34 24.52 14.66
CA THR A 126 2.93 24.44 15.09
C THR A 126 2.05 24.40 13.86
N MET A 127 1.17 23.40 13.78
CA MET A 127 0.26 23.16 12.65
C MET A 127 -1.19 23.34 13.08
N ASN A 128 -1.99 24.00 12.24
CA ASN A 128 -3.41 24.19 12.43
C ASN A 128 -4.16 23.76 11.17
N ARG A 129 -4.84 22.61 11.27
CA ARG A 129 -5.55 21.92 10.21
C ARG A 129 -4.76 21.87 8.90
N LEU A 130 -3.44 21.67 9.00
CA LEU A 130 -2.54 21.73 7.85
C LEU A 130 -2.76 20.50 6.98
N ARG A 131 -3.16 20.72 5.72
CA ARG A 131 -3.10 19.69 4.68
C ARG A 131 -1.70 19.68 4.07
N ALA A 132 -0.79 18.94 4.71
CA ALA A 132 0.62 18.86 4.32
C ALA A 132 0.87 18.00 3.08
N MET A 133 -0.07 17.13 2.73
CA MET A 133 0.01 16.27 1.55
C MET A 133 -1.36 16.18 0.88
N ASN A 134 -1.38 16.34 -0.44
CA ASN A 134 -2.56 16.15 -1.28
C ASN A 134 -2.20 15.20 -2.41
N ARG A 135 -2.22 13.90 -2.09
CA ARG A 135 -1.93 12.83 -3.04
C ARG A 135 -3.09 11.86 -3.09
N ARG A 136 -3.24 11.22 -4.26
CA ARG A 136 -4.24 10.17 -4.45
C ARG A 136 -4.07 9.01 -3.46
N MET A 137 -2.86 8.79 -2.94
CA MET A 137 -2.56 7.71 -1.98
C MET A 137 -2.98 8.00 -0.55
N ALA A 138 -2.87 9.24 -0.11
CA ALA A 138 -3.12 9.64 1.27
C ALA A 138 -3.34 11.14 1.36
N GLU A 139 -4.29 11.52 2.19
CA GLU A 139 -4.70 12.89 2.43
C GLU A 139 -5.15 13.01 3.88
N PHE A 140 -4.60 13.95 4.62
CA PHE A 140 -4.90 14.13 6.04
C PHE A 140 -4.74 15.58 6.47
N LEU A 141 -5.55 15.98 7.45
CA LEU A 141 -5.45 17.26 8.14
C LEU A 141 -4.69 17.08 9.45
N LEU A 142 -3.58 17.80 9.60
CA LEU A 142 -2.71 17.74 10.77
C LEU A 142 -2.88 18.96 11.66
N ASP A 143 -3.08 18.68 12.94
CA ASP A 143 -3.06 19.64 14.02
C ASP A 143 -1.96 19.26 15.01
N GLY A 144 -1.31 20.22 15.66
CA GLY A 144 -0.40 19.92 16.77
C GLY A 144 0.92 20.66 16.72
N GLU A 145 1.84 20.22 17.56
CA GLU A 145 3.16 20.83 17.75
C GLU A 145 4.24 19.76 17.67
N GLY A 146 5.28 20.06 16.88
CA GLY A 146 6.47 19.23 16.75
C GLY A 146 7.74 20.04 16.97
N HIS A 147 8.77 19.37 17.46
CA HIS A 147 10.11 19.89 17.59
C HIS A 147 11.04 19.12 16.66
N LEU A 148 11.69 19.85 15.75
CA LEU A 148 12.69 19.35 14.82
C LEU A 148 14.08 19.73 15.35
N GLY A 149 14.74 18.74 15.93
CA GLY A 149 16.09 18.81 16.48
C GLY A 149 17.15 18.16 15.59
N GLY A 150 18.37 18.07 16.12
CA GLY A 150 19.48 17.35 15.50
C GLY A 150 20.20 18.18 14.43
N SER A 151 20.59 17.54 13.33
CA SER A 151 21.24 18.23 12.21
C SER A 151 20.54 17.88 10.89
N TYR A 152 20.78 18.66 9.84
CA TYR A 152 20.19 18.42 8.53
C TYR A 152 20.42 16.99 8.01
N ARG A 153 21.57 16.38 8.35
CA ARG A 153 21.90 15.00 7.97
C ARG A 153 21.40 13.94 8.94
N THR A 154 21.07 14.28 10.18
CA THR A 154 20.51 13.37 11.19
C THR A 154 19.40 14.09 11.94
N PRO A 155 18.27 14.38 11.27
CA PRO A 155 17.19 15.15 11.87
C PRO A 155 16.37 14.28 12.83
N GLU A 156 15.90 14.90 13.89
CA GLU A 156 15.05 14.27 14.90
C GLU A 156 13.74 15.04 15.04
N LEU A 157 12.61 14.41 14.72
CA LEU A 157 11.29 14.99 14.86
C LEU A 157 10.58 14.38 16.06
N THR A 158 10.31 15.19 17.07
CA THR A 158 9.51 14.80 18.24
C THR A 158 8.22 15.59 18.29
N GLY A 159 7.13 15.05 18.83
CA GLY A 159 5.93 15.87 19.03
C GLY A 159 4.62 15.14 19.23
N ALA A 160 3.55 15.93 19.33
CA ALA A 160 2.19 15.44 19.43
C ALA A 160 1.36 15.98 18.26
N PHE A 161 0.82 15.06 17.47
CA PHE A 161 0.04 15.37 16.27
C PHE A 161 -1.35 14.77 16.38
N ARG A 162 -2.33 15.50 15.87
CA ARG A 162 -3.70 15.03 15.73
C ARG A 162 -4.07 15.02 14.26
N ILE A 163 -4.55 13.88 13.80
CA ILE A 163 -5.18 13.74 12.49
C ILE A 163 -6.68 13.97 12.71
N SER A 164 -7.17 15.15 12.32
CA SER A 164 -8.59 15.50 12.54
C SER A 164 -9.52 14.89 11.51
N GLU A 165 -9.08 14.80 10.25
CA GLU A 165 -9.79 14.14 9.15
C GLU A 165 -8.75 13.55 8.19
N GLY A 166 -9.08 12.45 7.51
CA GLY A 166 -8.19 11.94 6.46
C GLY A 166 -8.66 10.67 5.79
N GLN A 167 -7.94 10.29 4.74
CA GLN A 167 -8.10 9.00 4.10
C GLN A 167 -6.76 8.45 3.62
N VAL A 168 -6.60 7.13 3.73
CA VAL A 168 -5.46 6.39 3.21
C VAL A 168 -5.96 5.30 2.28
N ARG A 169 -5.33 5.16 1.11
CA ARG A 169 -5.66 4.13 0.11
C ARG A 169 -4.65 2.99 0.15
N ALA A 170 -5.07 1.84 0.66
CA ALA A 170 -4.19 0.71 1.00
C ALA A 170 -3.53 0.04 -0.22
N GLU A 171 -4.14 0.08 -1.41
CA GLU A 171 -3.66 -0.68 -2.59
C GLU A 171 -2.35 -0.14 -3.17
N ARG A 172 -1.94 1.07 -2.76
CA ARG A 172 -0.69 1.70 -3.17
C ARG A 172 0.43 1.52 -2.14
N PHE A 173 0.10 1.29 -0.87
CA PHE A 173 1.10 1.08 0.19
C PHE A 173 1.74 -0.33 0.13
N MET A 174 0.94 -1.37 -0.14
CA MET A 174 1.45 -2.75 -0.25
C MET A 174 2.28 -3.00 -1.52
N ARG A 175 1.95 -2.32 -2.62
CA ARG A 175 2.75 -2.30 -3.85
C ARG A 175 4.06 -1.52 -3.74
N MET A 176 4.25 -0.76 -2.66
CA MET A 176 5.49 -0.04 -2.38
C MET A 176 6.47 -0.89 -1.56
N ARG A 177 5.97 -1.83 -0.72
CA ARG A 177 6.81 -2.83 -0.04
C ARG A 177 7.25 -3.97 -0.97
N GLN A 178 6.43 -4.31 -1.97
CA GLN A 178 6.85 -5.17 -3.07
C GLN A 178 7.57 -4.29 -4.09
N ALA A 179 8.89 -4.21 -4.00
CA ALA A 179 9.70 -3.66 -5.08
C ALA A 179 9.49 -4.54 -6.34
N VAL A 180 8.46 -4.23 -7.12
CA VAL A 180 8.35 -4.68 -8.50
C VAL A 180 9.40 -3.89 -9.25
N ASP A 181 10.33 -4.60 -9.89
CA ASP A 181 11.35 -3.99 -10.73
C ASP A 181 10.68 -3.32 -11.94
N LEU A 182 10.68 -1.98 -11.98
CA LEU A 182 9.97 -1.16 -12.97
C LEU A 182 10.80 -0.88 -14.24
N THR A 183 11.85 -1.65 -14.49
CA THR A 183 12.63 -1.53 -15.74
C THR A 183 11.96 -2.16 -16.96
N ASP A 184 10.76 -2.75 -16.81
CA ASP A 184 10.05 -3.43 -17.89
C ASP A 184 9.13 -2.48 -18.72
N PRO A 185 9.39 -2.30 -20.04
CA PRO A 185 8.61 -1.40 -20.90
C PRO A 185 7.13 -1.80 -21.08
N MET A 186 6.76 -3.08 -20.97
CA MET A 186 5.37 -3.53 -21.17
C MET A 186 4.51 -3.37 -19.91
N VAL A 187 5.12 -3.40 -18.72
CA VAL A 187 4.45 -3.14 -17.43
C VAL A 187 4.06 -1.65 -17.31
N THR A 188 4.74 -0.76 -18.04
CA THR A 188 4.46 0.69 -18.04
C THR A 188 3.15 1.05 -18.76
N ALA A 189 2.60 0.16 -19.61
CA ALA A 189 1.40 0.43 -20.41
C ALA A 189 0.08 0.06 -19.70
N LEU A 190 0.11 -0.81 -18.69
CA LEU A 190 -1.05 -1.19 -17.86
C LEU A 190 -1.07 -0.53 -16.47
N ILE A 191 0.00 0.19 -16.11
CA ILE A 191 0.08 0.95 -14.87
C ILE A 191 -0.28 2.41 -15.17
N ASP A 192 -1.21 2.95 -14.39
CA ASP A 192 -1.52 4.38 -14.32
C ASP A 192 -0.19 5.16 -14.24
N THR A 193 0.19 5.87 -15.29
CA THR A 193 1.49 6.56 -15.44
C THR A 193 1.77 7.52 -14.28
N THR A 194 0.73 7.93 -13.55
CA THR A 194 0.83 8.69 -12.30
C THR A 194 1.55 7.94 -11.18
N LEU A 195 1.44 6.61 -11.09
CA LEU A 195 2.11 5.77 -10.08
C LEU A 195 3.63 5.70 -10.27
N VAL A 196 4.07 5.49 -11.51
CA VAL A 196 5.49 5.46 -11.87
C VAL A 196 6.11 6.85 -11.68
N MET A 197 5.35 7.91 -11.95
CA MET A 197 5.76 9.29 -11.65
C MET A 197 5.79 9.56 -10.14
N GLU A 198 4.83 9.09 -9.35
CA GLU A 198 4.81 9.21 -7.89
C GLU A 198 6.03 8.50 -7.27
N GLN A 199 6.31 7.24 -7.63
CA GLN A 199 7.50 6.51 -7.16
C GLN A 199 8.80 7.22 -7.53
N ARG A 200 8.96 7.66 -8.78
CA ARG A 200 10.15 8.42 -9.20
C ARG A 200 10.30 9.77 -8.46
N LEU A 201 9.21 10.40 -8.03
CA LEU A 201 9.26 11.61 -7.21
C LEU A 201 9.73 11.32 -5.79
N PHE A 202 9.35 10.17 -5.21
CA PHE A 202 9.86 9.71 -3.91
C PHE A 202 11.31 9.20 -4.00
N GLU A 203 11.68 8.49 -5.07
CA GLU A 203 13.06 8.05 -5.33
C GLU A 203 14.01 9.23 -5.61
N ARG A 204 13.53 10.31 -6.22
CA ARG A 204 14.27 11.57 -6.37
C ARG A 204 14.46 12.31 -5.06
N ALA A 205 13.71 11.99 -4.00
CA ALA A 205 13.97 12.47 -2.66
C ALA A 205 15.15 11.70 -2.03
N GLN A 206 16.30 11.61 -2.72
CA GLN A 206 17.59 11.19 -2.16
C GLN A 206 18.16 12.25 -1.20
N ASN A 207 17.29 12.91 -0.45
CA ASN A 207 17.65 13.95 0.48
C ASN A 207 18.20 13.29 1.75
N PRO A 208 19.45 13.57 2.17
CA PRO A 208 20.02 13.05 3.41
C PRO A 208 19.14 13.29 4.64
N PHE A 209 18.37 14.38 4.66
CA PHE A 209 17.40 14.67 5.70
C PHE A 209 16.35 13.58 5.83
N MET A 210 15.72 13.17 4.72
CA MET A 210 14.65 12.16 4.73
C MET A 210 15.20 10.75 4.98
N GLN A 211 16.41 10.45 4.50
CA GLN A 211 17.03 9.13 4.65
C GLN A 211 17.41 8.81 6.09
N ASN A 212 17.77 9.82 6.88
CA ASN A 212 18.25 9.66 8.26
C ASN A 212 17.28 10.22 9.30
N LEU A 213 16.03 10.47 8.90
CA LEU A 213 15.02 11.00 9.81
C LEU A 213 14.72 10.01 10.93
N ARG A 214 14.88 10.49 12.16
CA ARG A 214 14.40 9.86 13.37
C ARG A 214 13.12 10.55 13.82
N MET A 215 12.10 9.79 14.19
CA MET A 215 10.82 10.33 14.62
C MET A 215 10.36 9.63 15.90
N ASP A 216 9.85 10.42 16.83
CA ASP A 216 9.14 9.99 18.04
C ASP A 216 7.87 10.83 18.17
N ALA A 217 6.73 10.26 17.81
CA ALA A 217 5.50 11.02 17.62
C ALA A 217 4.31 10.37 18.30
N ALA A 218 3.64 11.13 19.18
CA ALA A 218 2.32 10.79 19.70
C ALA A 218 1.25 11.25 18.69
N ILE A 219 0.57 10.32 18.05
CA ILE A 219 -0.43 10.55 17.01
C ILE A 219 -1.82 10.20 17.55
N SER A 220 -2.69 11.20 17.65
CA SER A 220 -4.12 11.01 17.92
C SER A 220 -4.91 11.05 16.62
N ILE A 221 -5.63 9.98 16.32
CA ILE A 221 -6.50 9.89 15.15
C ILE A 221 -7.93 10.17 15.59
N GLY A 222 -8.49 11.27 15.10
CA GLY A 222 -9.87 11.68 15.34
C GLY A 222 -10.89 10.81 14.58
N PRO A 223 -12.19 11.06 14.79
CA PRO A 223 -13.22 10.52 13.91
C PRO A 223 -13.02 11.05 12.47
N ASP A 224 -13.60 10.39 11.48
CA ASP A 224 -13.47 10.73 10.04
C ASP A 224 -12.08 10.50 9.42
N PHE A 225 -11.31 9.56 9.97
CA PHE A 225 -10.15 8.98 9.29
C PHE A 225 -10.50 7.63 8.65
N TRP A 226 -10.41 7.55 7.32
CA TRP A 226 -10.86 6.40 6.54
C TRP A 226 -9.71 5.61 5.91
N LEU A 227 -9.58 4.33 6.24
CA LEU A 227 -8.78 3.38 5.48
C LEU A 227 -9.65 2.81 4.34
N ARG A 228 -9.23 3.04 3.10
CA ARG A 228 -9.97 2.66 1.89
C ARG A 228 -9.15 1.75 1.00
N SER A 229 -9.84 0.79 0.39
CA SER A 229 -9.37 -0.01 -0.74
C SER A 229 -10.55 -0.33 -1.67
N ARG A 230 -10.31 -1.03 -2.78
CA ARG A 230 -11.38 -1.54 -3.68
C ARG A 230 -12.41 -2.38 -2.93
N ALA A 231 -11.95 -3.13 -1.93
CA ALA A 231 -12.74 -4.06 -1.14
C ALA A 231 -13.12 -3.48 0.23
N LEU A 232 -12.25 -2.71 0.86
CA LEU A 232 -12.40 -2.28 2.25
C LEU A 232 -12.70 -0.79 2.35
N GLU A 233 -13.62 -0.42 3.21
CA GLU A 233 -13.78 0.97 3.64
C GLU A 233 -14.08 0.97 5.14
N VAL A 234 -13.15 1.43 5.95
CA VAL A 234 -13.27 1.40 7.41
C VAL A 234 -12.82 2.72 8.02
N GLU A 235 -13.60 3.20 8.98
CA GLU A 235 -13.25 4.36 9.80
C GLU A 235 -12.44 3.92 11.00
N LEU A 236 -11.28 4.54 11.20
CA LEU A 236 -10.36 4.26 12.29
C LEU A 236 -10.25 5.48 13.20
N ALA A 237 -10.22 5.25 14.51
CA ALA A 237 -9.95 6.30 15.50
C ALA A 237 -9.14 5.72 16.65
N GLY A 238 -8.27 6.52 17.27
CA GLY A 238 -7.45 6.03 18.37
C GLY A 238 -6.18 6.82 18.60
N THR A 239 -5.20 6.19 19.23
CA THR A 239 -3.93 6.83 19.59
C THR A 239 -2.78 5.87 19.31
N LEU A 240 -1.74 6.39 18.66
CA LEU A 240 -0.52 5.67 18.35
C LEU A 240 0.69 6.47 18.83
N ASP A 241 1.63 5.83 19.48
CA ASP A 241 3.00 6.30 19.66
C ASP A 241 3.82 5.66 18.56
N VAL A 242 4.43 6.48 17.69
CA VAL A 242 5.18 6.00 16.52
C VAL A 242 6.63 6.40 16.65
N GLN A 243 7.50 5.39 16.63
CA GLN A 243 8.94 5.56 16.61
C GLN A 243 9.50 5.05 15.29
N MET A 244 10.32 5.87 14.64
CA MET A 244 10.91 5.55 13.35
C MET A 244 12.37 5.95 13.33
N ASP A 245 13.24 5.06 12.87
CA ASP A 245 14.59 5.36 12.41
C ASP A 245 14.71 4.89 10.95
N ARG A 246 14.68 5.85 10.02
CA ARG A 246 14.74 5.54 8.59
C ARG A 246 16.06 4.92 8.15
N ALA A 247 17.18 5.26 8.80
CA ALA A 247 18.49 4.76 8.42
C ALA A 247 18.64 3.27 8.77
N GLN A 248 18.02 2.85 9.88
CA GLN A 248 18.03 1.45 10.32
C GLN A 248 16.87 0.63 9.74
N GLY A 249 15.85 1.30 9.20
CA GLY A 249 14.62 0.65 8.75
C GLY A 249 13.69 0.26 9.90
N ASP A 250 13.96 0.81 11.09
CA ASP A 250 13.17 0.54 12.28
C ASP A 250 11.93 1.40 12.26
N LEU A 251 10.78 0.74 12.30
CA LEU A 251 9.48 1.39 12.36
C LEU A 251 8.61 0.57 13.31
N VAL A 252 8.32 1.16 14.47
CA VAL A 252 7.51 0.56 15.51
C VAL A 252 6.40 1.51 15.91
N ALA A 253 5.29 0.94 16.35
CA ALA A 253 4.17 1.69 16.87
C ALA A 253 3.65 1.01 18.14
N PHE A 254 3.10 1.81 19.05
CA PHE A 254 2.42 1.36 20.26
C PHE A 254 1.05 2.03 20.34
N GLY A 255 0.07 1.34 20.93
CA GLY A 255 -1.28 1.88 21.12
C GLY A 255 -2.33 1.10 20.36
N ALA A 256 -3.50 1.70 20.14
CA ALA A 256 -4.63 1.01 19.54
C ALA A 256 -5.46 1.93 18.66
N LEU A 257 -5.95 1.35 17.56
CA LEU A 257 -6.96 1.94 16.68
C LEU A 257 -8.24 1.13 16.79
N ASN A 258 -9.36 1.81 16.97
CA ASN A 258 -10.68 1.21 16.98
C ASN A 258 -11.34 1.39 15.62
N LEU A 259 -12.05 0.35 15.18
CA LEU A 259 -12.86 0.36 13.96
C LEU A 259 -14.27 0.76 14.36
N ALA A 260 -14.64 2.02 14.13
CA ALA A 260 -15.94 2.54 14.54
C ALA A 260 -17.06 2.00 13.65
N ARG A 261 -16.80 1.91 12.35
CA ARG A 261 -17.72 1.39 11.33
C ARG A 261 -16.95 1.11 10.05
N GLY A 262 -17.50 0.25 9.21
CA GLY A 262 -16.97 0.04 7.89
C GLY A 262 -17.71 -1.04 7.13
N LYS A 263 -17.24 -1.30 5.92
CA LYS A 263 -17.74 -2.35 5.06
C LYS A 263 -16.58 -3.03 4.37
N TYR A 264 -16.69 -4.34 4.21
CA TYR A 264 -15.76 -5.14 3.44
C TYR A 264 -16.53 -5.82 2.32
N ARG A 265 -16.11 -5.60 1.08
CA ARG A 265 -16.70 -6.16 -0.13
C ARG A 265 -15.71 -7.12 -0.78
N TYR A 266 -16.09 -8.37 -0.89
CA TYR A 266 -15.40 -9.36 -1.72
C TYR A 266 -16.28 -9.73 -2.90
N VAL A 267 -15.64 -10.19 -3.96
CA VAL A 267 -16.32 -10.67 -5.16
C VAL A 267 -16.07 -12.17 -5.23
N SER A 268 -17.15 -12.94 -5.27
CA SER A 268 -17.12 -14.39 -5.49
C SER A 268 -17.87 -14.66 -6.79
N GLY A 269 -17.22 -15.30 -7.75
CA GLY A 269 -17.78 -15.57 -9.09
C GLY A 269 -16.71 -16.10 -10.04
N SER A 270 -17.08 -17.07 -10.87
CA SER A 270 -16.16 -17.89 -11.66
C SER A 270 -16.32 -17.72 -13.18
N GLY A 271 -16.55 -16.51 -13.68
CA GLY A 271 -16.78 -16.30 -15.12
C GLY A 271 -16.40 -14.92 -15.66
N THR A 272 -16.14 -14.86 -16.97
CA THR A 272 -15.97 -13.64 -17.78
C THR A 272 -17.30 -12.93 -18.10
N ASP A 273 -18.43 -13.52 -17.69
CA ASP A 273 -19.77 -12.96 -17.89
C ASP A 273 -20.16 -12.12 -16.65
N LEU A 274 -20.53 -10.86 -16.86
CA LEU A 274 -20.87 -9.88 -15.81
C LEU A 274 -22.05 -10.32 -14.94
N SER A 275 -22.85 -11.27 -15.42
CA SER A 275 -23.97 -11.90 -14.71
C SER A 275 -23.54 -12.91 -13.62
N SER A 276 -22.29 -13.39 -13.66
CA SER A 276 -21.75 -14.42 -12.76
C SER A 276 -20.93 -13.89 -11.57
N LEU A 277 -20.70 -12.56 -11.54
CA LEU A 277 -19.91 -11.90 -10.50
C LEU A 277 -20.82 -11.45 -9.37
N TYR A 278 -20.81 -12.19 -8.27
CA TYR A 278 -21.55 -11.84 -7.08
C TYR A 278 -20.65 -11.07 -6.12
N SER A 279 -20.84 -9.74 -6.04
CA SER A 279 -20.24 -8.95 -4.98
C SER A 279 -21.03 -9.16 -3.68
N ARG A 280 -20.31 -9.38 -2.59
CA ARG A 280 -20.85 -9.59 -1.25
C ARG A 280 -20.23 -8.56 -0.32
N GLN A 281 -21.02 -8.10 0.65
CA GLN A 281 -20.60 -7.04 1.56
C GLN A 281 -20.83 -7.47 3.00
N LEU A 282 -19.77 -7.52 3.79
CA LEU A 282 -19.82 -7.61 5.25
C LEU A 282 -19.86 -6.20 5.82
N GLN A 283 -20.65 -6.01 6.86
CA GLN A 283 -20.62 -4.82 7.69
C GLN A 283 -19.61 -5.04 8.81
N ILE A 284 -18.69 -4.09 9.02
CA ILE A 284 -17.80 -4.13 10.17
C ILE A 284 -18.59 -3.62 11.36
N ALA A 285 -18.90 -4.52 12.30
CA ALA A 285 -19.67 -4.22 13.51
C ALA A 285 -18.83 -3.48 14.55
N GLY A 286 -17.52 -3.76 14.57
CA GLY A 286 -16.56 -3.10 15.44
C GLY A 286 -15.23 -3.84 15.45
N GLY A 287 -14.25 -3.31 16.16
CA GLY A 287 -12.98 -3.99 16.37
C GLY A 287 -11.88 -3.09 16.87
N SER A 288 -10.74 -3.69 17.17
CA SER A 288 -9.50 -3.00 17.54
C SER A 288 -8.31 -3.57 16.77
N ILE A 289 -7.34 -2.70 16.50
CA ILE A 289 -6.02 -3.01 15.97
C ILE A 289 -5.03 -2.51 17.01
N THR A 290 -4.32 -3.43 17.64
CA THR A 290 -3.41 -3.12 18.76
C THR A 290 -1.97 -3.27 18.32
N PHE A 291 -1.19 -2.20 18.47
CA PHE A 291 0.24 -2.17 18.17
C PHE A 291 1.04 -2.38 19.45
N THR A 292 1.93 -3.38 19.43
CA THR A 292 2.73 -3.81 20.58
C THR A 292 4.22 -3.52 20.43
N GLY A 293 4.61 -2.77 19.40
CA GLY A 293 6.01 -2.50 19.06
C GLY A 293 6.69 -3.54 18.18
N ALA A 294 5.92 -4.44 17.54
CA ALA A 294 6.46 -5.42 16.61
C ALA A 294 7.18 -4.73 15.42
N PRO A 295 8.42 -5.12 15.08
CA PRO A 295 9.14 -4.57 13.93
C PRO A 295 8.34 -4.69 12.64
N GLY A 296 8.33 -3.63 11.82
CA GLY A 296 7.63 -3.63 10.54
C GLY A 296 6.11 -3.35 10.62
N MET A 297 5.63 -2.96 11.81
CA MET A 297 4.23 -2.67 12.15
C MET A 297 3.31 -3.88 11.90
N ASP A 298 3.48 -4.95 12.66
CA ASP A 298 2.58 -6.12 12.67
C ASP A 298 1.66 -6.08 13.90
N PRO A 299 0.47 -5.44 13.83
CA PRO A 299 -0.44 -5.32 14.95
C PRO A 299 -1.25 -6.60 15.18
N ASN A 300 -1.76 -6.74 16.40
CA ASN A 300 -2.80 -7.71 16.73
C ASN A 300 -4.16 -7.19 16.25
N LEU A 301 -4.94 -8.07 15.64
CA LEU A 301 -6.28 -7.81 15.13
C LEU A 301 -7.30 -8.43 16.08
N ASP A 302 -8.39 -7.70 16.31
CA ASP A 302 -9.61 -8.19 16.95
C ASP A 302 -10.79 -7.46 16.28
N ILE A 303 -11.28 -8.00 15.17
CA ILE A 303 -12.25 -7.34 14.30
C ILE A 303 -13.46 -8.24 14.11
N GLN A 304 -14.64 -7.68 14.33
CA GLN A 304 -15.90 -8.36 14.10
C GLN A 304 -16.63 -7.79 12.89
N ALA A 305 -16.95 -8.67 11.95
CA ALA A 305 -17.73 -8.34 10.77
C ALA A 305 -18.99 -9.22 10.69
N GLN A 306 -20.08 -8.69 10.15
CA GLN A 306 -21.36 -9.36 10.08
C GLN A 306 -21.87 -9.41 8.63
N TYR A 307 -22.41 -10.56 8.25
CA TYR A 307 -23.12 -10.77 7.01
C TYR A 307 -24.56 -11.18 7.32
N GLU A 308 -25.49 -10.30 6.99
CA GLU A 308 -26.92 -10.56 7.14
C GLU A 308 -27.49 -11.16 5.85
N THR A 309 -28.16 -12.29 5.96
CA THR A 309 -28.81 -12.99 4.85
C THR A 309 -30.15 -13.59 5.28
N ARG A 310 -30.82 -14.28 4.36
CA ARG A 310 -32.06 -15.03 4.63
C ARG A 310 -31.88 -16.47 4.21
N SER A 311 -32.38 -17.37 5.05
CA SER A 311 -32.52 -18.80 4.75
C SER A 311 -34.00 -19.16 4.62
N ASP A 312 -34.28 -20.40 4.24
CA ASP A 312 -35.64 -20.97 4.24
C ASP A 312 -36.28 -20.99 5.63
N LEU A 313 -35.47 -20.88 6.69
CA LEU A 313 -35.88 -20.90 8.10
C LEU A 313 -36.04 -19.49 8.70
N GLY A 314 -35.72 -18.42 7.95
CA GLY A 314 -35.80 -17.04 8.42
C GLY A 314 -34.50 -16.24 8.24
N PRO A 315 -34.41 -15.03 8.82
CA PRO A 315 -33.19 -14.22 8.78
C PRO A 315 -32.03 -14.95 9.49
N VAL A 316 -30.84 -14.86 8.90
CA VAL A 316 -29.61 -15.44 9.45
C VAL A 316 -28.54 -14.37 9.45
N THR A 317 -27.89 -14.17 10.59
CA THR A 317 -26.72 -13.30 10.72
C THR A 317 -25.50 -14.18 10.93
N ILE A 318 -24.49 -14.00 10.09
CA ILE A 318 -23.20 -14.68 10.21
C ILE A 318 -22.17 -13.67 10.69
N THR A 319 -21.55 -13.96 11.81
CA THR A 319 -20.49 -13.17 12.40
C THR A 319 -19.14 -13.80 12.05
N VAL A 320 -18.21 -12.95 11.63
CA VAL A 320 -16.84 -13.30 11.29
C VAL A 320 -15.93 -12.54 12.25
N ASP A 321 -15.26 -13.27 13.11
CA ASP A 321 -14.30 -12.75 14.08
C ASP A 321 -12.88 -12.97 13.54
N ILE A 322 -12.15 -11.87 13.33
CA ILE A 322 -10.80 -11.83 12.79
C ILE A 322 -9.84 -11.51 13.94
N GLY A 323 -9.01 -12.48 14.29
CA GLY A 323 -8.00 -12.41 15.34
C GLY A 323 -6.57 -12.51 14.80
N GLY A 324 -5.61 -12.73 15.70
CA GLY A 324 -4.21 -12.99 15.35
C GLY A 324 -3.45 -11.71 15.01
N THR A 325 -2.39 -11.84 14.20
CA THR A 325 -1.56 -10.71 13.76
C THR A 325 -1.92 -10.31 12.34
N ALA A 326 -1.54 -9.11 11.89
CA ALA A 326 -1.75 -8.70 10.50
C ALA A 326 -0.98 -9.56 9.49
N THR A 327 0.16 -10.16 9.90
CA THR A 327 0.93 -11.09 9.06
C THR A 327 0.40 -12.52 9.11
N ALA A 328 -0.24 -12.94 10.20
CA ALA A 328 -0.85 -14.26 10.37
C ALA A 328 -2.25 -14.14 11.01
N PRO A 329 -3.27 -13.68 10.25
CA PRO A 329 -4.61 -13.49 10.78
C PRO A 329 -5.32 -14.84 11.00
N THR A 330 -6.11 -14.93 12.07
CA THR A 330 -6.98 -16.07 12.36
C THR A 330 -8.43 -15.68 12.11
N LEU A 331 -9.26 -16.62 11.66
CA LEU A 331 -10.65 -16.35 11.36
C LEU A 331 -11.55 -17.39 12.05
N GLN A 332 -12.56 -16.92 12.76
CA GLN A 332 -13.62 -17.73 13.34
C GLN A 332 -14.98 -17.23 12.85
N THR A 333 -15.90 -18.16 12.61
CA THR A 333 -17.26 -17.85 12.19
C THR A 333 -18.26 -18.34 13.23
N SER A 334 -19.37 -17.63 13.32
CA SER A 334 -20.54 -18.05 14.11
C SER A 334 -21.82 -17.54 13.43
N SER A 335 -22.98 -18.12 13.76
CA SER A 335 -24.26 -17.63 13.23
C SER A 335 -25.38 -17.58 14.25
N ASP A 336 -26.36 -16.70 13.99
CA ASP A 336 -27.66 -16.64 14.66
C ASP A 336 -28.80 -16.72 13.63
N PRO A 337 -29.65 -17.76 13.66
CA PRO A 337 -29.61 -18.94 14.52
C PRO A 337 -28.35 -19.80 14.31
N PRO A 338 -27.97 -20.66 15.28
CA PRO A 338 -26.74 -21.45 15.20
C PRO A 338 -26.80 -22.47 14.05
N LEU A 339 -25.81 -22.41 13.16
CA LEU A 339 -25.64 -23.29 12.01
C LEU A 339 -24.40 -24.19 12.18
N PRO A 340 -24.29 -25.29 11.43
CA PRO A 340 -23.03 -26.00 11.28
C PRO A 340 -21.95 -25.10 10.66
N ALA A 341 -20.71 -25.16 11.15
CA ALA A 341 -19.60 -24.33 10.66
C ALA A 341 -19.40 -24.37 9.13
N ALA A 342 -19.65 -25.52 8.50
CA ALA A 342 -19.59 -25.63 7.04
C ALA A 342 -20.67 -24.77 6.36
N ASP A 343 -21.90 -24.75 6.89
CA ASP A 343 -22.98 -23.94 6.36
C ASP A 343 -22.72 -22.44 6.55
N GLU A 344 -22.09 -22.02 7.64
CA GLU A 344 -21.65 -20.62 7.84
C GLU A 344 -20.72 -20.18 6.70
N ILE A 345 -19.72 -21.00 6.38
CA ILE A 345 -18.79 -20.76 5.26
C ILE A 345 -19.54 -20.79 3.93
N CYS A 346 -20.45 -21.74 3.71
CA CYS A 346 -21.24 -21.82 2.49
C CYS A 346 -22.13 -20.57 2.31
N PHE A 347 -22.73 -20.03 3.37
CA PHE A 347 -23.50 -18.80 3.27
C PHE A 347 -22.61 -17.58 3.00
N LEU A 348 -21.40 -17.51 3.56
CA LEU A 348 -20.45 -16.46 3.20
C LEU A 348 -20.05 -16.58 1.72
N LEU A 349 -19.68 -17.75 1.23
CA LEU A 349 -19.14 -17.90 -0.13
C LEU A 349 -20.22 -17.90 -1.22
N PHE A 350 -21.36 -18.56 -0.94
CA PHE A 350 -22.40 -18.91 -1.91
C PHE A 350 -23.77 -18.32 -1.58
N SER A 351 -23.92 -17.59 -0.47
CA SER A 351 -25.21 -17.04 0.01
C SER A 351 -26.33 -18.07 0.20
N THR A 352 -25.96 -19.34 0.35
CA THR A 352 -26.88 -20.45 0.59
C THR A 352 -26.21 -21.51 1.44
N ALA A 353 -27.00 -22.36 2.10
CA ALA A 353 -26.49 -23.51 2.85
C ALA A 353 -25.74 -24.48 1.92
N CYS A 354 -24.88 -25.33 2.45
CA CYS A 354 -24.05 -26.21 1.62
C CYS A 354 -24.86 -27.18 0.76
N ILE A 355 -26.07 -27.57 1.21
CA ILE A 355 -27.01 -28.36 0.41
C ILE A 355 -27.44 -27.59 -0.85
N GLY A 356 -27.71 -26.28 -0.72
CA GLY A 356 -28.05 -25.39 -1.83
C GLY A 356 -26.86 -25.04 -2.72
N ALA A 357 -25.63 -25.10 -2.18
CA ALA A 357 -24.39 -24.92 -2.94
C ALA A 357 -23.96 -26.20 -3.72
N GLY A 358 -24.66 -27.31 -3.53
CA GLY A 358 -24.35 -28.61 -4.13
C GLY A 358 -23.18 -29.33 -3.44
N THR A 359 -22.94 -30.59 -3.84
CA THR A 359 -21.92 -31.46 -3.21
C THR A 359 -20.52 -30.84 -3.22
N GLN A 360 -20.18 -30.08 -4.27
CA GLN A 360 -18.91 -29.39 -4.41
C GLN A 360 -18.73 -28.24 -3.41
N GLY A 361 -19.77 -27.42 -3.18
CA GLY A 361 -19.74 -26.35 -2.19
C GLY A 361 -19.64 -26.89 -0.76
N GLY A 362 -20.34 -27.99 -0.47
CA GLY A 362 -20.25 -28.68 0.82
C GLY A 362 -18.90 -29.34 1.09
N GLU A 363 -18.29 -30.00 0.09
CA GLU A 363 -16.95 -30.58 0.21
C GLU A 363 -15.86 -29.52 0.41
N PHE A 364 -15.96 -28.39 -0.30
CA PHE A 364 -15.06 -27.24 -0.14
C PHE A 364 -15.20 -26.60 1.25
N ALA A 365 -16.42 -26.35 1.73
CA ALA A 365 -16.61 -25.82 3.08
C ALA A 365 -16.11 -26.81 4.16
N ALA A 366 -16.32 -28.11 3.96
CA ALA A 366 -15.85 -29.14 4.88
C ALA A 366 -14.32 -29.26 4.93
N SER A 367 -13.60 -29.03 3.82
CA SER A 367 -12.13 -29.03 3.81
C SER A 367 -11.57 -27.84 4.61
N LEU A 368 -12.19 -26.65 4.47
CA LEU A 368 -11.80 -25.45 5.22
C LEU A 368 -12.01 -25.60 6.73
N VAL A 369 -13.12 -26.20 7.16
CA VAL A 369 -13.39 -26.49 8.58
C VAL A 369 -12.39 -27.51 9.13
N ARG A 370 -11.96 -28.51 8.35
CA ARG A 370 -10.96 -29.49 8.79
C ARG A 370 -9.59 -28.88 8.98
N GLU A 371 -9.20 -27.93 8.13
CA GLU A 371 -7.94 -27.21 8.26
C GLU A 371 -7.94 -26.27 9.49
N SER A 372 -9.06 -25.61 9.79
CA SER A 372 -9.16 -24.74 10.98
C SER A 372 -9.06 -25.51 12.31
N LEU A 373 -9.57 -26.74 12.36
CA LEU A 373 -9.51 -27.61 13.54
C LEU A 373 -8.10 -28.15 13.86
N LEU A 374 -7.18 -28.14 12.89
CA LEU A 374 -5.80 -28.60 13.07
C LEU A 374 -4.85 -27.49 13.56
N GLY A 375 -5.38 -26.30 13.89
CA GLY A 375 -4.58 -25.15 14.34
C GLY A 375 -3.74 -24.50 13.23
N THR A 376 -3.72 -25.09 12.04
CA THR A 376 -3.14 -24.56 10.81
C THR A 376 -4.28 -24.09 9.92
N VAL A 377 -4.83 -22.91 10.20
CA VAL A 377 -5.68 -22.25 9.19
C VAL A 377 -4.78 -22.02 7.97
N SER A 378 -5.03 -22.76 6.90
CA SER A 378 -4.25 -22.60 5.68
C SER A 378 -4.44 -21.16 5.20
N ASN A 379 -3.38 -20.61 4.64
CA ASN A 379 -3.40 -19.31 3.98
C ASN A 379 -4.50 -19.21 2.90
N GLN A 380 -5.23 -20.27 2.55
CA GLN A 380 -6.17 -20.31 1.43
C GLN A 380 -7.53 -19.64 1.75
N PHE A 381 -8.14 -19.89 2.91
CA PHE A 381 -9.42 -19.22 3.26
C PHE A 381 -9.20 -17.77 3.66
N SER A 382 -8.13 -17.52 4.43
CA SER A 382 -7.67 -16.16 4.67
C SER A 382 -7.35 -15.50 3.33
N GLN A 383 -6.60 -16.10 2.42
CA GLN A 383 -6.34 -15.52 1.09
C GLN A 383 -7.58 -15.35 0.21
N VAL A 384 -8.66 -16.15 0.33
CA VAL A 384 -9.89 -15.94 -0.46
C VAL A 384 -10.69 -14.75 0.08
N LEU A 385 -10.77 -14.59 1.41
CA LEU A 385 -11.36 -13.41 2.05
C LEU A 385 -10.40 -12.21 2.11
N VAL A 386 -9.10 -12.42 1.93
CA VAL A 386 -8.02 -11.43 1.87
C VAL A 386 -7.53 -11.29 0.42
N SER A 387 -8.24 -11.84 -0.58
CA SER A 387 -7.81 -11.86 -2.02
C SER A 387 -7.82 -10.48 -2.67
N GLY A 388 -8.12 -9.43 -1.91
CA GLY A 388 -7.63 -8.08 -2.18
C GLY A 388 -6.10 -7.92 -2.05
N VAL A 389 -5.35 -8.98 -1.74
CA VAL A 389 -3.90 -9.02 -1.50
C VAL A 389 -3.25 -10.01 -2.48
N GLY A 390 -2.56 -9.48 -3.48
CA GLY A 390 -2.14 -10.19 -4.70
C GLY A 390 -1.06 -11.27 -4.53
N LEU A 391 -1.46 -12.50 -4.19
CA LEU A 391 -0.58 -13.68 -4.17
C LEU A 391 -0.91 -14.72 -5.26
N VAL A 392 -2.01 -14.55 -6.00
CA VAL A 392 -2.36 -15.39 -7.16
C VAL A 392 -2.92 -14.48 -8.27
N ASP A 393 -2.34 -14.52 -9.46
CA ASP A 393 -2.77 -13.69 -10.60
C ASP A 393 -3.92 -14.34 -11.38
N TYR A 394 -4.03 -15.68 -11.34
CA TYR A 394 -5.00 -16.44 -12.10
C TYR A 394 -5.44 -17.72 -11.37
N PHE A 395 -6.75 -17.87 -11.17
CA PHE A 395 -7.41 -19.07 -10.66
C PHE A 395 -8.63 -19.35 -11.53
N ASP A 396 -8.72 -20.54 -12.10
CA ASP A 396 -9.80 -20.94 -13.01
C ASP A 396 -10.27 -22.37 -12.73
N ILE A 397 -11.56 -22.62 -12.95
CA ILE A 397 -12.17 -23.94 -12.82
C ILE A 397 -12.88 -24.24 -14.14
N ARG A 398 -12.35 -25.18 -14.91
CA ARG A 398 -12.87 -25.53 -16.23
C ARG A 398 -13.65 -26.83 -16.15
N SER A 399 -14.93 -26.79 -16.52
CA SER A 399 -15.76 -27.99 -16.69
C SER A 399 -16.20 -28.11 -18.15
N THR A 400 -15.80 -29.19 -18.82
CA THR A 400 -16.08 -29.44 -20.25
C THR A 400 -17.24 -30.43 -20.49
N GLY A 401 -18.06 -30.69 -19.47
CA GLY A 401 -19.21 -31.58 -19.58
C GLY A 401 -20.38 -30.94 -20.35
N GLN A 402 -20.73 -31.48 -21.52
CA GLN A 402 -21.95 -31.12 -22.22
C GLN A 402 -23.16 -31.58 -21.37
N VAL A 403 -24.01 -30.64 -20.95
CA VAL A 403 -25.27 -30.93 -20.22
C VAL A 403 -26.26 -31.58 -21.19
N GLY A 404 -26.11 -32.90 -21.39
CA GLY A 404 -27.12 -33.76 -21.98
C GLY A 404 -27.89 -34.46 -20.87
N SER A 405 -29.23 -34.31 -20.88
CA SER A 405 -30.23 -35.02 -20.08
C SER A 405 -29.74 -35.66 -18.78
N ILE A 406 -30.09 -35.05 -17.64
CA ILE A 406 -29.92 -35.62 -16.30
C ILE A 406 -30.75 -36.91 -16.22
N ASP A 407 -30.11 -38.04 -16.49
CA ASP A 407 -30.63 -39.37 -16.14
C ASP A 407 -29.97 -39.80 -14.82
N SER A 408 -30.81 -40.16 -13.86
CA SER A 408 -30.48 -40.28 -12.44
C SER A 408 -29.67 -41.55 -12.14
N GLY A 409 -28.39 -41.58 -12.50
CA GLY A 409 -27.53 -42.72 -12.16
C GLY A 409 -26.03 -42.64 -12.45
N ASN A 410 -25.48 -41.55 -13.02
CA ASN A 410 -24.06 -41.54 -13.43
C ASN A 410 -23.33 -40.22 -13.11
N THR A 411 -23.09 -39.95 -11.81
CA THR A 411 -22.35 -38.79 -11.28
C THR A 411 -20.84 -38.81 -11.61
N THR A 412 -20.32 -39.96 -12.04
CA THR A 412 -18.90 -40.13 -12.42
C THR A 412 -18.51 -39.32 -13.66
N ASN A 413 -19.41 -39.09 -14.62
CA ASN A 413 -19.08 -38.37 -15.87
C ASN A 413 -18.81 -36.87 -15.69
N LEU A 414 -19.31 -36.23 -14.61
CA LEU A 414 -19.10 -34.80 -14.34
C LEU A 414 -17.71 -34.51 -13.74
N LEU A 415 -17.16 -35.46 -12.98
CA LEU A 415 -15.83 -35.35 -12.37
C LEU A 415 -14.71 -35.55 -13.40
N TYR A 416 -14.93 -36.38 -14.42
CA TYR A 416 -13.97 -36.59 -15.52
C TYR A 416 -13.77 -35.36 -16.42
N GLY A 417 -14.71 -34.42 -16.42
CA GLY A 417 -14.65 -33.20 -17.23
C GLY A 417 -14.24 -31.93 -16.49
N THR A 418 -13.99 -32.00 -15.17
CA THR A 418 -13.74 -30.82 -14.31
C THR A 418 -12.28 -30.75 -13.85
N GLU A 419 -11.64 -29.60 -14.07
CA GLU A 419 -10.22 -29.35 -13.81
C GLU A 419 -10.04 -28.01 -13.07
N LEU A 420 -9.15 -28.01 -12.08
CA LEU A 420 -8.68 -26.81 -11.39
C LEU A 420 -7.39 -26.32 -12.04
N GLU A 421 -7.30 -25.03 -12.37
CA GLU A 421 -6.10 -24.40 -12.91
C GLU A 421 -5.64 -23.23 -12.03
N ILE A 422 -4.36 -23.23 -11.68
CA ILE A 422 -3.71 -22.16 -10.90
C ILE A 422 -2.54 -21.65 -11.73
N GLY A 423 -2.47 -20.34 -11.95
CA GLY A 423 -1.47 -19.72 -12.83
C GLY A 423 -0.81 -18.48 -12.25
N ARG A 424 0.43 -18.22 -12.70
CA ARG A 424 1.22 -17.04 -12.33
C ARG A 424 2.10 -16.57 -13.48
N TYR A 425 2.23 -15.26 -13.65
CA TYR A 425 3.23 -14.67 -14.54
C TYR A 425 4.58 -14.61 -13.82
N LEU A 426 5.60 -15.26 -14.39
CA LEU A 426 6.98 -15.18 -13.89
C LEU A 426 7.71 -13.98 -14.49
N THR A 427 7.38 -13.66 -15.75
CA THR A 427 7.74 -12.42 -16.45
C THR A 427 6.54 -12.01 -17.33
N PRO A 428 6.48 -10.80 -17.91
CA PRO A 428 5.34 -10.40 -18.74
C PRO A 428 5.11 -11.30 -19.94
N ASP A 429 6.18 -11.93 -20.41
CA ASP A 429 6.14 -12.83 -21.56
C ASP A 429 6.06 -14.31 -21.14
N LEU A 430 6.19 -14.65 -19.86
CA LEU A 430 6.27 -16.04 -19.38
C LEU A 430 5.21 -16.32 -18.32
N PHE A 431 4.16 -17.02 -18.74
CA PHE A 431 3.10 -17.51 -17.87
C PHE A 431 3.31 -19.00 -17.56
N VAL A 432 3.14 -19.39 -16.31
CA VAL A 432 3.16 -20.79 -15.88
C VAL A 432 1.86 -21.14 -15.19
N SER A 433 1.32 -22.32 -15.48
CA SER A 433 0.14 -22.85 -14.83
C SER A 433 0.30 -24.30 -14.42
N ALA A 434 -0.40 -24.67 -13.36
CA ALA A 434 -0.53 -26.04 -12.89
C ALA A 434 -2.01 -26.40 -12.92
N THR A 435 -2.33 -27.59 -13.42
CA THR A 435 -3.71 -28.05 -13.54
C THR A 435 -3.93 -29.38 -12.85
N GLN A 436 -5.06 -29.51 -12.17
CA GLN A 436 -5.44 -30.71 -11.43
C GLN A 436 -6.85 -31.14 -11.85
N PRO A 437 -6.98 -32.20 -12.67
CA PRO A 437 -8.26 -32.82 -12.97
C PRO A 437 -8.84 -33.52 -11.74
N LEU A 438 -10.15 -33.40 -11.53
CA LEU A 438 -10.84 -33.95 -10.36
C LEU A 438 -11.35 -35.39 -10.56
N GLY A 439 -11.33 -35.89 -11.80
CA GLY A 439 -11.76 -37.24 -12.18
C GLY A 439 -10.65 -38.31 -12.15
N GLY A 440 -9.55 -38.09 -11.42
CA GLY A 440 -8.47 -39.09 -11.26
C GLY A 440 -7.48 -39.18 -12.43
N GLN A 441 -7.47 -38.20 -13.34
CA GLN A 441 -6.44 -38.07 -14.39
C GLN A 441 -5.15 -37.45 -13.85
N LEU A 442 -4.05 -37.57 -14.61
CA LEU A 442 -2.76 -36.98 -14.21
C LEU A 442 -2.80 -35.44 -14.19
N PRO A 443 -2.15 -34.79 -13.22
CA PRO A 443 -2.02 -33.34 -13.20
C PRO A 443 -1.21 -32.84 -14.41
N GLY A 444 -1.58 -31.65 -14.87
CA GLY A 444 -0.97 -30.95 -15.97
C GLY A 444 -0.14 -29.75 -15.54
N PHE A 445 0.69 -29.29 -16.47
CA PHE A 445 1.50 -28.09 -16.32
C PHE A 445 1.54 -27.37 -17.67
N GLY A 446 1.29 -26.07 -17.63
CA GLY A 446 1.33 -25.16 -18.77
C GLY A 446 2.48 -24.17 -18.63
N LEU A 447 3.14 -23.90 -19.74
CA LEU A 447 4.09 -22.80 -19.88
C LEU A 447 3.78 -22.09 -21.18
N GLU A 448 3.50 -20.80 -21.09
CA GLU A 448 3.30 -19.94 -22.24
C GLU A 448 4.39 -18.88 -22.25
N TRP A 449 5.11 -18.80 -23.36
CA TRP A 449 6.23 -17.90 -23.55
C TRP A 449 6.11 -17.08 -24.84
N ALA A 450 5.80 -15.80 -24.71
CA ALA A 450 5.78 -14.82 -25.80
C ALA A 450 7.20 -14.28 -26.07
N PHE A 451 8.05 -15.07 -26.73
CA PHE A 451 9.45 -14.68 -26.95
C PHE A 451 9.64 -13.54 -27.98
N SER A 452 8.57 -13.10 -28.65
CA SER A 452 8.55 -11.85 -29.43
C SER A 452 7.12 -11.32 -29.58
N THR A 453 6.98 -10.07 -30.04
CA THR A 453 5.68 -9.38 -30.24
C THR A 453 4.69 -10.12 -31.14
N HIS A 454 5.16 -11.06 -31.98
CA HIS A 454 4.31 -11.81 -32.90
C HIS A 454 4.42 -13.32 -32.72
N TRP A 455 5.23 -13.82 -31.79
CA TRP A 455 5.46 -15.25 -31.63
C TRP A 455 5.29 -15.69 -30.19
N ARG A 456 4.48 -16.72 -30.00
CA ARG A 456 4.16 -17.31 -28.70
C ARG A 456 4.39 -18.82 -28.75
N LEU A 457 5.17 -19.32 -27.81
CA LEU A 457 5.41 -20.74 -27.62
C LEU A 457 4.59 -21.22 -26.42
N GLU A 458 3.79 -22.25 -26.62
CA GLU A 458 3.01 -22.88 -25.55
C GLU A 458 3.49 -24.32 -25.38
N PHE A 459 3.90 -24.66 -24.17
CA PHE A 459 4.22 -26.00 -23.76
C PHE A 459 3.19 -26.46 -22.73
N VAL A 460 2.59 -27.62 -22.99
CA VAL A 460 1.64 -28.23 -22.06
C VAL A 460 2.02 -29.67 -21.81
N THR A 461 1.90 -30.11 -20.56
CA THR A 461 1.83 -31.51 -20.22
C THR A 461 0.45 -31.79 -19.68
N GLU A 462 -0.24 -32.77 -20.25
CA GLU A 462 -1.59 -33.13 -19.84
C GLU A 462 -1.86 -34.62 -20.08
N ASP A 463 -2.95 -35.13 -19.51
CA ASP A 463 -3.38 -36.50 -19.76
C ASP A 463 -3.83 -36.67 -21.22
N ARG A 464 -3.40 -37.74 -21.88
CA ARG A 464 -3.71 -38.04 -23.29
C ARG A 464 -5.22 -37.99 -23.61
N PHE A 465 -6.07 -38.35 -22.65
CA PHE A 465 -7.51 -38.41 -22.86
C PHE A 465 -8.26 -37.17 -22.36
N LYS A 466 -7.55 -36.14 -21.88
CA LYS A 466 -8.13 -34.88 -21.37
C LYS A 466 -9.10 -34.24 -22.37
N ARG A 467 -8.74 -34.18 -23.66
CA ARG A 467 -9.56 -33.55 -24.71
C ARG A 467 -10.72 -34.43 -25.22
N TYR A 468 -10.80 -35.68 -24.78
CA TYR A 468 -11.81 -36.66 -25.20
C TYR A 468 -12.80 -37.03 -24.08
N ALA A 469 -12.64 -36.47 -22.88
CA ALA A 469 -13.52 -36.72 -21.74
C ALA A 469 -15.00 -36.36 -22.00
N SER A 470 -15.26 -35.45 -22.96
CA SER A 470 -16.60 -35.05 -23.39
C SER A 470 -17.39 -36.12 -24.16
N TYR A 471 -16.75 -37.21 -24.60
CA TYR A 471 -17.40 -38.26 -25.41
C TYR A 471 -17.98 -39.43 -24.60
N GLY A 472 -18.01 -39.36 -23.26
CA GLY A 472 -18.82 -40.25 -22.41
C GLY A 472 -18.40 -41.72 -22.33
N TYR A 473 -17.22 -42.10 -22.83
CA TYR A 473 -16.71 -43.46 -22.71
C TYR A 473 -15.89 -43.65 -21.42
N SER A 474 -16.15 -44.74 -20.69
CA SER A 474 -15.36 -45.11 -19.49
C SER A 474 -13.96 -45.58 -19.90
N PHE A 475 -13.03 -44.66 -20.08
CA PHE A 475 -11.63 -45.00 -20.34
C PHE A 475 -10.93 -45.37 -19.02
N SER A 476 -11.21 -46.57 -18.51
CA SER A 476 -10.37 -47.21 -17.47
C SER A 476 -9.00 -47.65 -18.01
N SER A 477 -8.67 -47.32 -19.26
CA SER A 477 -7.47 -47.74 -19.96
C SER A 477 -6.39 -46.65 -19.95
N TYR A 478 -5.49 -46.75 -18.98
CA TYR A 478 -4.16 -46.13 -18.89
C TYR A 478 -4.07 -44.62 -19.14
N SER A 479 -4.16 -43.86 -18.04
CA SER A 479 -3.63 -42.49 -17.96
C SER A 479 -2.17 -42.49 -18.40
N ARG A 480 -1.85 -41.72 -19.43
CA ARG A 480 -0.49 -41.59 -19.96
C ARG A 480 -0.22 -40.11 -20.25
N ARG A 481 0.84 -39.59 -19.65
CA ARG A 481 1.26 -38.20 -19.82
C ARG A 481 1.64 -37.95 -21.27
N THR A 482 1.08 -36.89 -21.83
CA THR A 482 1.39 -36.36 -23.16
C THR A 482 1.98 -34.98 -23.05
N TYR A 483 2.89 -34.67 -23.96
CA TYR A 483 3.55 -33.38 -24.05
C TYR A 483 3.13 -32.71 -25.36
N GLY A 484 2.61 -31.51 -25.27
CA GLY A 484 2.25 -30.66 -26.39
C GLY A 484 3.19 -29.46 -26.46
N LEU A 485 3.65 -29.14 -27.66
CA LEU A 485 4.38 -27.91 -27.95
C LEU A 485 3.69 -27.25 -29.14
N MET A 486 3.22 -26.03 -28.95
CA MET A 486 2.52 -25.25 -29.97
C MET A 486 3.24 -23.93 -30.17
N LEU A 487 3.39 -23.53 -31.43
CA LEU A 487 4.00 -22.27 -31.81
C LEU A 487 2.97 -21.44 -32.57
N PHE A 488 2.62 -20.30 -32.02
CA PHE A 488 1.63 -19.38 -32.57
C PHE A 488 2.33 -18.16 -33.15
N ARG A 489 1.80 -17.67 -34.28
CA ARG A 489 2.21 -16.42 -34.91
C ARG A 489 1.01 -15.55 -35.21
N ASP A 490 0.98 -14.35 -34.66
CA ASP A 490 -0.07 -13.37 -34.97
C ASP A 490 0.29 -12.56 -36.21
N TRP A 491 -0.70 -12.39 -37.09
CA TRP A 491 -0.60 -11.61 -38.31
C TRP A 491 -1.48 -10.37 -38.16
N ASN A 492 -0.89 -9.24 -37.77
CA ASN A 492 -1.58 -7.96 -37.80
C ASN A 492 -1.60 -7.45 -39.25
N PHE A 493 -2.80 -7.18 -39.79
CA PHE A 493 -2.99 -6.45 -41.04
C PHE A 493 -3.18 -4.96 -40.79
#